data_AF-A0A7W7MQL1-F1
#
_entry.id   AF-A0A7W7MQL1-F1
#
_cell.length_a   1.000
_cell.length_b   1.000
_cell.length_c   1.000
_cell.angle_alpha   90.00
_cell.angle_beta   90.00
_cell.angle_gamma   90.00
#
_symmetry.space_group_name_H-M   'P 1'
#
loop_
_entity.id
_entity.type
_entity.pdbx_description
1 polymer ?
#
loop_
_entity_poly.entity_id
_entity_poly.type
_entity_poly.pdbx_seq_one_letter_code
_entity_poly.pdbx_strand_id
1 'polypeptide(L)'
;MQTRDVDAAGDRLRMSVGPLIRSGDVVVLTVQTTLDPAAGGGAVVSRHFSAVLSTTFDAPRLVDEGGRRVYLVSKRRAGGGCVCTGRLRVEPGETWPMQAAFGGVPEDVDRLSVMLPYAGVFTDVPVVGGTVPVPPAGPSAGGRVQGALDLSDVAPRMLRRLTHIRSGLMSGFVLGGRRGGSTSIWITTCCSALTVRSSRPAPPEPSPRRRPRSPQAGLGR
;
A
#
# COMPACT_ATOMS: atom_id res chain seq x y z
N MET A 1 -5.89 19.16 -10.78
CA MET A 1 -6.25 18.93 -9.36
C MET A 1 -7.74 18.67 -9.29
N GLN A 2 -8.18 17.65 -8.55
CA GLN A 2 -9.60 17.30 -8.43
C GLN A 2 -10.04 17.46 -6.97
N THR A 3 -11.15 18.15 -6.74
CA THR A 3 -11.67 18.46 -5.40
C THR A 3 -13.08 17.93 -5.23
N ARG A 4 -13.41 17.40 -4.05
CA ARG A 4 -14.73 16.90 -3.67
C ARG A 4 -15.05 17.21 -2.22
N ASP A 5 -16.31 17.47 -1.95
CA ASP A 5 -16.86 17.45 -0.59
C ASP A 5 -17.31 16.02 -0.26
N VAL A 6 -17.01 15.58 0.95
CA VAL A 6 -17.10 14.20 1.40
C VAL A 6 -17.74 14.18 2.78
N ASP A 7 -18.75 13.33 2.97
CA ASP A 7 -19.26 13.00 4.29
C ASP A 7 -18.60 11.69 4.75
N ALA A 8 -17.67 11.81 5.70
CA ALA A 8 -16.96 10.69 6.28
C ALA A 8 -17.55 10.38 7.67
N ALA A 9 -18.63 9.60 7.67
CA ALA A 9 -19.34 9.18 8.89
C ALA A 9 -19.76 10.36 9.79
N GLY A 10 -20.31 11.41 9.20
CA GLY A 10 -20.76 12.63 9.87
C GLY A 10 -19.73 13.76 9.89
N ASP A 11 -18.45 13.46 9.62
CA ASP A 11 -17.41 14.49 9.47
C ASP A 11 -17.41 15.00 8.02
N ARG A 12 -17.81 16.27 7.81
CA ARG A 12 -17.79 16.90 6.49
C ARG A 12 -16.39 17.38 6.14
N LEU A 13 -15.84 16.87 5.05
CA LEU A 13 -14.48 17.13 4.61
C LEU A 13 -14.49 17.65 3.18
N ARG A 14 -13.66 18.66 2.90
CA ARG A 14 -13.29 19.03 1.54
C ARG A 14 -11.94 18.42 1.22
N MET A 15 -11.90 17.52 0.24
CA MET A 15 -10.70 16.78 -0.14
C MET A 15 -10.25 17.15 -1.54
N SER A 16 -8.95 17.44 -1.72
CA SER A 16 -8.35 17.73 -3.02
C SER A 16 -7.19 16.79 -3.31
N VAL A 17 -7.30 16.04 -4.41
CA VAL A 17 -6.28 15.13 -4.91
C VAL A 17 -5.42 15.87 -5.94
N GLY A 18 -4.13 15.97 -5.62
CA GLY A 18 -3.09 16.50 -6.51
C GLY A 18 -2.54 15.43 -7.47
N PRO A 19 -1.54 15.80 -8.30
CA PRO A 19 -0.79 14.80 -9.06
C PRO A 19 -0.12 13.80 -8.11
N LEU A 20 0.04 12.57 -8.59
CA LEU A 20 0.83 11.54 -7.91
C LEU A 20 2.31 11.85 -8.15
N ILE A 21 3.11 11.89 -7.08
CA ILE A 21 4.53 12.25 -7.19
C ILE A 21 5.37 10.97 -7.18
N ARG A 22 6.06 10.69 -8.28
CA ARG A 22 7.05 9.61 -8.37
C ARG A 22 8.38 10.10 -7.81
N SER A 23 8.91 9.36 -6.85
CA SER A 23 10.21 9.57 -6.22
C SER A 23 10.96 8.24 -6.18
N GLY A 24 11.87 8.01 -7.13
CA GLY A 24 12.50 6.69 -7.29
C GLY A 24 11.49 5.61 -7.71
N ASP A 25 11.47 4.50 -6.96
CA ASP A 25 10.59 3.34 -7.21
C ASP A 25 9.22 3.44 -6.51
N VAL A 26 8.95 4.57 -5.85
CA VAL A 26 7.70 4.83 -5.14
C VAL A 26 6.91 5.97 -5.76
N VAL A 27 5.60 5.84 -5.69
CA VAL A 27 4.63 6.87 -6.04
C VAL A 27 3.94 7.32 -4.77
N VAL A 28 3.91 8.62 -4.53
CA VAL A 28 3.29 9.22 -3.35
C VAL A 28 2.01 9.94 -3.74
N LEU A 29 0.92 9.53 -3.11
CA LEU A 29 -0.35 10.24 -3.12
C LEU A 29 -0.32 11.32 -2.05
N THR A 30 -0.69 12.55 -2.39
CA THR A 30 -0.98 13.61 -1.42
C THR A 30 -2.41 14.10 -1.60
N VAL A 31 -3.18 14.12 -0.51
CA VAL A 31 -4.57 14.57 -0.46
C VAL A 31 -4.68 15.71 0.53
N GLN A 32 -5.01 16.90 0.04
CA GLN A 32 -5.32 18.03 0.91
C GLN A 32 -6.70 17.81 1.51
N THR A 33 -6.80 17.86 2.84
CA THR A 33 -8.04 17.58 3.57
C THR A 33 -8.36 18.75 4.47
N THR A 34 -9.53 19.35 4.25
CA THR A 34 -10.05 20.46 5.05
C THR A 34 -11.29 20.00 5.80
N LEU A 35 -11.33 20.18 7.13
CA LEU A 35 -12.54 19.92 7.91
C LEU A 35 -13.50 21.11 7.76
N ASP A 36 -14.79 20.84 7.58
CA ASP A 36 -15.83 21.88 7.49
C ASP A 36 -15.75 22.81 8.72
N PRO A 37 -15.66 24.14 8.54
CA PRO A 37 -15.63 25.09 9.65
C PRO A 37 -16.89 25.04 10.54
N ALA A 38 -18.00 24.50 10.03
CA ALA A 38 -19.22 24.30 10.81
C ALA A 38 -19.17 23.08 11.75
N ALA A 39 -18.09 22.28 11.71
CA ALA A 39 -17.93 21.14 12.60
C ALA A 39 -17.77 21.58 14.07
N GLY A 40 -18.46 20.89 14.99
CA GLY A 40 -18.47 21.22 16.42
C GLY A 40 -17.17 20.94 17.20
N GLY A 41 -16.08 20.58 16.52
CA GLY A 41 -14.77 20.32 17.11
C GLY A 41 -13.84 19.53 16.18
N GLY A 42 -12.55 19.46 16.51
CA GLY A 42 -11.59 18.73 15.69
C GLY A 42 -11.87 17.22 15.59
N ALA A 43 -11.57 16.65 14.42
CA ALA A 43 -11.83 15.26 14.08
C ALA A 43 -10.52 14.50 13.79
N VAL A 44 -10.48 13.21 14.16
CA VAL A 44 -9.40 12.31 13.69
C VAL A 44 -9.80 11.82 12.30
N VAL A 45 -9.36 12.55 11.28
CA VAL A 45 -9.80 12.33 9.88
C VAL A 45 -9.19 11.07 9.27
N SER A 46 -7.97 10.69 9.67
CA SER A 46 -7.27 9.53 9.11
C SER A 46 -8.00 8.20 9.38
N ARG A 47 -8.82 8.12 10.44
CA ARG A 47 -9.55 6.91 10.82
C ARG A 47 -10.53 6.44 9.74
N HIS A 48 -11.13 7.39 9.03
CA HIS A 48 -12.11 7.13 7.99
C HIS A 48 -11.48 6.51 6.75
N PHE A 49 -10.19 6.73 6.57
CA PHE A 49 -9.43 6.23 5.43
C PHE A 49 -8.48 5.12 5.86
N SER A 50 -8.82 4.39 6.92
CA SER A 50 -8.08 3.21 7.36
C SER A 50 -8.71 1.92 6.85
N ALA A 51 -7.87 1.00 6.35
CA ALA A 51 -8.33 -0.29 5.84
C ALA A 51 -8.77 -1.24 6.96
N VAL A 52 -8.28 -1.00 8.19
CA VAL A 52 -8.47 -1.86 9.37
C VAL A 52 -9.07 -1.10 10.55
N LEU A 53 -9.80 0.00 10.27
CA LEU A 53 -10.40 0.87 11.29
C LEU A 53 -9.40 1.40 12.33
N SER A 54 -8.14 1.55 11.94
CA SER A 54 -7.11 2.18 12.78
C SER A 54 -7.14 3.71 12.61
N THR A 55 -6.05 4.39 12.95
CA THR A 55 -5.92 5.84 12.77
C THR A 55 -4.94 6.20 11.66
N THR A 56 -4.67 5.30 10.72
CA THR A 56 -3.71 5.51 9.62
C THR A 56 -4.41 5.69 8.26
N PHE A 57 -3.79 6.45 7.36
CA PHE A 57 -4.25 6.68 5.99
C PHE A 57 -3.84 5.52 5.05
N ASP A 58 -4.23 4.28 5.38
CA ASP A 58 -3.76 3.05 4.71
C ASP A 58 -4.78 2.38 3.77
N ALA A 59 -6.02 2.88 3.71
CA ALA A 59 -7.04 2.42 2.77
C ALA A 59 -6.96 2.93 1.32
N PRO A 60 -6.26 4.04 0.98
CA PRO A 60 -6.18 4.49 -0.41
C PRO A 60 -5.64 3.41 -1.35
N ARG A 61 -6.19 3.34 -2.57
CA ARG A 61 -5.74 2.41 -3.61
C ARG A 61 -5.48 3.16 -4.90
N LEU A 62 -4.42 2.80 -5.61
CA LEU A 62 -4.23 3.24 -6.98
C LEU A 62 -4.67 2.13 -7.94
N VAL A 63 -5.29 2.50 -9.03
CA VAL A 63 -5.83 1.57 -10.03
C VAL A 63 -5.36 2.01 -11.41
N ASP A 64 -4.82 1.06 -12.17
CA ASP A 64 -4.44 1.25 -13.57
C ASP A 64 -5.64 1.64 -14.46
N GLU A 65 -5.42 2.33 -15.58
CA GLU A 65 -6.49 2.81 -16.48
C GLU A 65 -7.39 1.68 -17.01
N GLY A 66 -6.87 0.45 -17.08
CA GLY A 66 -7.65 -0.73 -17.45
C GLY A 66 -8.34 -1.47 -16.28
N GLY A 67 -8.21 -0.98 -15.03
CA GLY A 67 -8.68 -1.70 -13.84
C GLY A 67 -7.95 -3.01 -13.54
N ARG A 68 -6.87 -3.30 -14.28
CA ARG A 68 -6.19 -4.62 -14.27
C ARG A 68 -5.26 -4.81 -13.08
N ARG A 69 -4.77 -3.71 -12.52
CA ARG A 69 -3.81 -3.71 -11.40
C ARG A 69 -4.30 -2.74 -10.34
N VAL A 70 -4.26 -3.22 -9.10
CA VAL A 70 -4.54 -2.43 -7.92
C VAL A 70 -3.27 -2.37 -7.09
N TYR A 71 -2.81 -1.16 -6.81
CA TYR A 71 -1.64 -0.88 -5.97
C TYR A 71 -2.13 -0.50 -4.58
N LEU A 72 -1.54 -1.14 -3.58
CA LEU A 72 -1.83 -0.92 -2.16
C LEU A 72 -0.71 -0.09 -1.55
N VAL A 73 -1.04 0.60 -0.46
CA VAL A 73 -0.08 1.36 0.33
C VAL A 73 1.07 0.45 0.79
N SER A 74 2.30 0.92 0.60
CA SER A 74 3.51 0.23 1.02
C SER A 74 3.57 0.05 2.53
N LYS A 75 4.19 -1.04 2.98
CA LYS A 75 4.49 -1.29 4.39
C LYS A 75 5.95 -0.97 4.70
N ARG A 76 6.22 -0.61 5.96
CA ARG A 76 7.60 -0.42 6.44
C ARG A 76 8.37 -1.74 6.46
N ARG A 77 9.69 -1.69 6.22
CA ARG A 77 10.58 -2.88 6.16
C ARG A 77 10.48 -3.83 7.36
N ALA A 78 10.40 -3.31 8.58
CA ALA A 78 10.48 -4.10 9.81
C ALA A 78 9.18 -4.84 10.20
N GLY A 79 8.29 -5.12 9.25
CA GLY A 79 6.93 -5.58 9.55
C GLY A 79 6.05 -4.50 10.21
N GLY A 80 6.50 -3.24 10.15
CA GLY A 80 5.79 -2.09 10.68
C GLY A 80 4.55 -1.74 9.84
N GLY A 81 3.78 -0.77 10.34
CA GLY A 81 2.58 -0.26 9.68
C GLY A 81 2.82 0.31 8.28
N CYS A 82 1.82 1.00 7.74
CA CYS A 82 1.91 1.64 6.43
C CYS A 82 3.07 2.67 6.37
N VAL A 83 3.54 2.93 5.16
CA VAL A 83 4.27 4.16 4.82
C VAL A 83 3.24 5.19 4.39
N CYS A 84 2.53 5.72 5.38
CA CYS A 84 1.47 6.70 5.18
C CYS A 84 1.35 7.62 6.40
N THR A 85 0.58 8.69 6.26
CA THR A 85 0.18 9.54 7.38
C THR A 85 -0.50 8.69 8.45
N GLY A 86 0.01 8.75 9.67
CA GLY A 86 -0.59 8.08 10.81
C GLY A 86 -1.79 8.86 11.35
N ARG A 87 -1.91 8.93 12.68
CA ARG A 87 -3.00 9.67 13.32
C ARG A 87 -2.91 11.15 12.95
N LEU A 88 -3.93 11.64 12.25
CA LEU A 88 -4.10 13.05 11.90
C LEU A 88 -5.39 13.58 12.53
N ARG A 89 -5.25 14.57 13.42
CA ARG A 89 -6.36 15.35 13.94
C ARG A 89 -6.37 16.72 13.25
N VAL A 90 -7.51 17.10 12.70
CA VAL A 90 -7.71 18.37 11.99
C VAL A 90 -8.75 19.18 12.75
N GLU A 91 -8.48 20.47 12.99
CA GLU A 91 -9.46 21.38 13.56
C GLU A 91 -10.36 21.99 12.48
N PRO A 92 -11.58 22.46 12.81
CA PRO A 92 -12.51 23.02 11.83
C PRO A 92 -11.90 24.17 11.02
N GLY A 93 -12.06 24.15 9.70
CA GLY A 93 -11.50 25.13 8.76
C GLY A 93 -10.00 24.93 8.45
N GLU A 94 -9.32 24.04 9.16
CA GLU A 94 -7.90 23.77 8.95
C GLU A 94 -7.69 22.80 7.79
N THR A 95 -6.64 23.02 7.00
CA THR A 95 -6.28 22.16 5.87
C THR A 95 -4.97 21.44 6.14
N TRP A 96 -5.00 20.11 6.06
CA TRP A 96 -3.83 19.26 6.27
C TRP A 96 -3.62 18.28 5.10
N PRO A 97 -2.37 18.08 4.66
CA PRO A 97 -2.05 17.02 3.71
C PRO A 97 -2.04 15.65 4.40
N MET A 98 -2.79 14.71 3.86
CA MET A 98 -2.61 13.28 4.09
C MET A 98 -1.80 12.69 2.93
N GLN A 99 -0.84 11.83 3.21
CA GLN A 99 -0.03 11.20 2.17
C GLN A 99 0.14 9.70 2.41
N ALA A 100 0.32 8.96 1.31
CA ALA A 100 0.57 7.52 1.32
C ALA A 100 1.53 7.17 0.19
N ALA A 101 2.49 6.29 0.47
CA ALA A 101 3.45 5.80 -0.51
C ALA A 101 3.01 4.44 -1.08
N PHE A 102 3.20 4.27 -2.39
CA PHE A 102 2.85 3.08 -3.15
C PHE A 102 4.10 2.58 -3.87
N GLY A 103 4.48 1.34 -3.61
CA GLY A 103 5.59 0.68 -4.28
C GLY A 103 5.13 -0.19 -5.45
N GLY A 104 6.03 -0.44 -6.39
CA GLY A 104 5.80 -1.39 -7.48
C GLY A 104 4.87 -0.88 -8.58
N VAL A 105 4.64 0.43 -8.64
CA VAL A 105 4.02 1.10 -9.80
C VAL A 105 5.06 1.15 -10.93
N PRO A 106 4.81 0.49 -12.08
CA PRO A 106 5.74 0.49 -13.22
C PRO A 106 6.09 1.91 -13.70
N GLU A 107 7.29 2.08 -14.27
CA GLU A 107 7.78 3.40 -14.72
C GLU A 107 7.03 3.97 -15.92
N ASP A 108 6.45 3.10 -16.75
CA ASP A 108 5.65 3.43 -17.93
C ASP A 108 4.21 3.88 -17.61
N VAL A 109 3.84 3.95 -16.33
CA VAL A 109 2.51 4.40 -15.90
C VAL A 109 2.53 5.90 -15.63
N ASP A 110 1.86 6.63 -16.52
CA ASP A 110 1.73 8.10 -16.48
C ASP A 110 0.43 8.57 -15.81
N ARG A 111 -0.58 7.70 -15.69
CA ARG A 111 -1.89 8.03 -15.12
C ARG A 111 -2.45 6.87 -14.32
N LEU A 112 -3.11 7.19 -13.22
CA LEU A 112 -3.77 6.23 -12.35
C LEU A 112 -5.08 6.80 -11.86
N SER A 113 -6.02 5.91 -11.55
CA SER A 113 -7.19 6.26 -10.75
C SER A 113 -6.88 6.11 -9.27
N VAL A 114 -7.28 7.07 -8.45
CA VAL A 114 -7.15 7.04 -7.00
C VAL A 114 -8.51 6.70 -6.39
N MET A 115 -8.58 5.56 -5.70
CA MET A 115 -9.76 5.18 -4.93
C MET A 115 -9.55 5.53 -3.46
N LEU A 116 -10.46 6.33 -2.92
CA LEU A 116 -10.51 6.71 -1.52
C LEU A 116 -11.83 6.26 -0.91
N PRO A 117 -11.84 5.59 0.26
CA PRO A 117 -13.07 5.37 1.00
C PRO A 117 -13.82 6.68 1.23
N TYR A 118 -15.15 6.66 1.22
CA TYR A 118 -16.03 7.84 1.36
C TYR A 118 -15.93 8.89 0.23
N ALA A 119 -14.76 9.17 -0.33
CA ALA A 119 -14.54 10.17 -1.38
C ALA A 119 -14.68 9.63 -2.82
N GLY A 120 -14.81 8.31 -2.96
CA GLY A 120 -15.01 7.63 -4.24
C GLY A 120 -13.73 7.54 -5.08
N VAL A 121 -13.89 7.56 -6.41
CA VAL A 121 -12.80 7.37 -7.37
C VAL A 121 -12.47 8.67 -8.08
N PHE A 122 -11.20 9.05 -8.08
CA PHE A 122 -10.64 10.16 -8.86
C PHE A 122 -9.90 9.54 -10.06
N THR A 123 -10.40 9.74 -11.27
CA THR A 123 -9.84 9.12 -12.47
C THR A 123 -8.72 9.98 -13.07
N ASP A 124 -7.88 9.39 -13.91
CA ASP A 124 -6.93 10.10 -14.77
C ASP A 124 -5.95 11.02 -14.03
N VAL A 125 -5.60 10.67 -12.79
CA VAL A 125 -4.66 11.42 -11.96
C VAL A 125 -3.25 11.21 -12.51
N PRO A 126 -2.55 12.29 -12.93
CA PRO A 126 -1.24 12.16 -13.55
C PRO A 126 -0.19 11.75 -12.51
N VAL A 127 0.74 10.91 -12.95
CA VAL A 127 1.97 10.54 -12.24
C VAL A 127 3.09 11.40 -12.80
N VAL A 128 3.70 12.22 -11.95
CA VAL A 128 4.79 13.14 -12.34
C VAL A 128 6.02 12.88 -11.48
N GLY A 129 7.20 13.01 -12.07
CA GLY A 129 8.44 13.03 -11.28
C GLY A 129 8.53 14.32 -10.45
N GLY A 130 9.03 14.22 -9.22
CA GLY A 130 9.27 15.42 -8.42
C GLY A 130 9.58 15.16 -6.95
N THR A 131 9.73 16.25 -6.22
CA THR A 131 9.92 16.23 -4.77
C THR A 131 8.58 16.10 -4.06
N VAL A 132 8.50 15.16 -3.12
CA VAL A 132 7.30 14.96 -2.31
C VAL A 132 7.11 16.18 -1.40
N PRO A 133 5.93 16.83 -1.41
CA PRO A 133 5.68 17.97 -0.54
C PRO A 133 5.84 17.57 0.93
N VAL A 134 6.65 18.31 1.67
CA VAL A 134 6.80 18.14 3.11
C VAL A 134 5.54 18.70 3.78
N PRO A 135 4.85 17.91 4.64
CA PRO A 135 3.73 18.43 5.42
C PRO A 135 4.16 19.66 6.24
N PRO A 136 3.30 20.67 6.42
CA PRO A 136 3.63 21.80 7.26
C PRO A 136 4.00 21.29 8.66
N ALA A 137 5.07 21.84 9.25
CA ALA A 137 5.43 21.55 10.62
C ALA A 137 4.33 22.09 11.53
N GLY A 138 3.41 21.23 11.95
CA GLY A 138 2.39 21.61 12.91
C GLY A 138 3.02 21.98 14.24
N PRO A 139 2.36 22.81 15.07
CA PRO A 139 2.77 22.97 16.45
C PRO A 139 2.79 21.59 17.09
N SER A 140 3.98 21.12 17.45
CA SER A 140 4.25 19.90 18.23
C SER A 140 3.66 20.04 19.64
N ALA A 141 2.36 20.22 19.75
CA ALA A 141 1.61 20.18 20.98
C ALA A 141 0.87 18.84 21.02
N GLY A 142 1.50 17.84 21.64
CA GLY A 142 0.82 16.68 22.22
C GLY A 142 -0.09 15.85 21.30
N GLY A 143 0.39 15.40 20.13
CA GLY A 143 -0.26 14.27 19.43
C GLY A 143 -1.15 14.60 18.22
N ARG A 144 -0.92 15.72 17.51
CA ARG A 144 -1.73 16.12 16.34
C ARG A 144 -1.37 15.42 15.03
N VAL A 145 -0.11 15.04 14.82
CA VAL A 145 0.34 14.32 13.61
C VAL A 145 1.40 13.30 14.01
N GLN A 146 1.12 12.01 13.85
CA GLN A 146 2.12 10.97 14.03
C GLN A 146 2.57 10.46 12.67
N GLY A 147 3.76 10.91 12.25
CA GLY A 147 4.50 10.38 11.11
C GLY A 147 4.54 11.32 9.91
N ALA A 148 5.66 12.01 9.73
CA ALA A 148 6.11 12.38 8.39
C ALA A 148 6.35 11.09 7.59
N LEU A 149 6.10 11.11 6.27
CA LEU A 149 6.48 9.97 5.43
C LEU A 149 8.01 9.86 5.42
N ASP A 150 8.51 8.77 6.00
CA ASP A 150 9.88 8.34 5.75
C ASP A 150 9.88 7.35 4.57
N LEU A 151 10.30 7.84 3.41
CA LEU A 151 10.38 7.02 2.19
C LEU A 151 11.55 6.02 2.25
N SER A 152 12.53 6.24 3.13
CA SER A 152 13.68 5.34 3.32
C SER A 152 13.24 3.99 3.90
N ASP A 153 12.10 3.99 4.60
CA ASP A 153 11.50 2.83 5.26
C ASP A 153 10.67 1.94 4.32
N VAL A 154 10.47 2.36 3.07
CA VAL A 154 9.74 1.55 2.09
C VAL A 154 10.51 0.25 1.84
N ALA A 155 9.82 -0.87 2.00
CA ALA A 155 10.38 -2.17 1.68
C ALA A 155 10.71 -2.22 0.17
N PRO A 156 11.99 -2.32 -0.22
CA PRO A 156 12.35 -2.42 -1.62
C PRO A 156 11.75 -3.73 -2.10
N ARG A 157 11.13 -3.70 -3.27
CA ARG A 157 10.90 -4.96 -3.95
C ARG A 157 12.27 -5.55 -4.22
N MET A 158 12.57 -6.67 -3.57
CA MET A 158 13.55 -7.60 -4.11
C MET A 158 13.03 -8.01 -5.48
N LEU A 159 13.42 -7.25 -6.51
CA LEU A 159 13.48 -7.76 -7.87
C LEU A 159 14.48 -8.91 -7.78
N ARG A 160 13.97 -10.13 -7.58
CA ARG A 160 14.73 -11.32 -7.94
C ARG A 160 14.96 -11.21 -9.44
N ARG A 161 16.06 -10.55 -9.84
CA ARG A 161 16.71 -10.85 -11.11
C ARG A 161 17.06 -12.33 -11.01
N LEU A 162 16.19 -13.17 -11.57
CA LEU A 162 16.56 -14.50 -12.01
C LEU A 162 17.57 -14.28 -13.12
N THR A 163 18.83 -14.10 -12.72
CA THR A 163 19.95 -14.21 -13.64
C THR A 163 19.88 -15.63 -14.19
N HIS A 164 19.51 -15.76 -15.46
CA HIS A 164 19.58 -17.01 -16.19
C HIS A 164 20.99 -17.57 -16.01
N ILE A 165 21.13 -18.61 -15.19
CA ILE A 165 22.32 -19.46 -15.20
C ILE A 165 22.27 -20.18 -16.54
N ARG A 166 23.08 -19.70 -17.48
CA ARG A 166 23.40 -20.39 -18.73
C ARG A 166 23.93 -21.78 -18.36
N SER A 167 23.16 -22.81 -18.68
CA SER A 167 23.61 -24.20 -18.73
C SER A 167 24.73 -24.31 -19.77
N GLY A 168 25.97 -24.28 -19.29
CA GLY A 168 27.16 -24.61 -20.08
C GLY A 168 27.45 -26.09 -19.95
N LEU A 169 27.01 -26.86 -20.95
CA LEU A 169 27.50 -28.18 -21.29
C LEU A 169 28.99 -28.05 -21.73
N MET A 170 29.92 -28.71 -21.06
CA MET A 170 31.25 -29.14 -21.57
C MET A 170 31.77 -30.18 -20.57
N SER A 171 31.71 -31.47 -20.89
CA SER A 171 32.75 -32.24 -21.57
C SER A 171 33.99 -32.51 -20.71
N GLY A 172 34.30 -33.80 -20.59
CA GLY A 172 35.12 -34.40 -19.54
C GLY A 172 36.61 -34.11 -19.55
N PHE A 173 37.26 -34.59 -18.49
CA PHE A 173 38.69 -34.89 -18.46
C PHE A 173 38.96 -36.06 -17.50
N VAL A 174 39.63 -37.08 -18.03
CA VAL A 174 40.25 -38.21 -17.33
C VAL A 174 41.74 -37.90 -17.17
N LEU A 175 42.31 -38.22 -16.00
CA LEU A 175 43.73 -38.49 -15.63
C LEU A 175 43.81 -38.23 -14.11
N GLY A 176 44.32 -39.06 -13.19
CA GLY A 176 45.39 -40.06 -13.22
C GLY A 176 46.39 -39.70 -12.10
N GLY A 177 46.72 -40.63 -11.19
CA GLY A 177 48.02 -40.62 -10.49
C GLY A 177 48.11 -40.15 -9.02
N ARG A 178 48.19 -41.14 -8.11
CA ARG A 178 49.02 -41.27 -6.88
C ARG A 178 50.01 -40.12 -6.52
N ARG A 179 49.94 -39.61 -5.27
CA ARG A 179 50.92 -39.74 -4.15
C ARG A 179 50.79 -38.58 -3.14
N GLY A 180 50.69 -38.93 -1.86
CA GLY A 180 51.41 -38.27 -0.76
C GLY A 180 50.94 -36.91 -0.26
N GLY A 181 50.34 -36.93 0.94
CA GLY A 181 50.61 -35.91 1.96
C GLY A 181 49.72 -34.66 1.97
N SER A 182 49.23 -34.35 3.17
CA SER A 182 48.59 -33.09 3.59
C SER A 182 47.10 -32.95 3.26
N THR A 183 46.30 -33.51 4.17
CA THR A 183 44.85 -33.31 4.25
C THR A 183 44.54 -31.89 4.71
N SER A 184 44.28 -30.97 3.78
CA SER A 184 43.64 -29.69 4.07
C SER A 184 42.15 -29.80 3.73
N ILE A 185 41.30 -29.90 4.76
CA ILE A 185 39.85 -29.98 4.62
C ILE A 185 39.31 -28.55 4.43
N TRP A 186 38.94 -28.21 3.20
CA TRP A 186 38.14 -27.02 2.92
C TRP A 186 36.65 -27.40 3.01
N ILE A 187 35.98 -26.90 4.04
CA ILE A 187 34.53 -27.05 4.23
C ILE A 187 33.85 -26.23 3.13
N THR A 188 33.42 -26.93 2.09
CA THR A 188 32.52 -26.39 1.07
C THR A 188 31.10 -26.50 1.63
N THR A 189 30.58 -25.38 2.14
CA THR A 189 29.20 -25.30 2.62
C THR A 189 28.24 -25.55 1.46
N CYS A 190 27.72 -26.77 1.39
CA CYS A 190 26.63 -27.16 0.49
C CYS A 190 25.40 -26.30 0.77
N CYS A 191 24.93 -25.60 -0.26
CA CYS A 191 23.60 -25.03 -0.30
C CYS A 191 22.58 -26.18 -0.37
N SER A 192 21.96 -26.49 0.77
CA SER A 192 20.80 -27.37 0.82
C SER A 192 19.63 -26.74 0.07
N ALA A 193 19.22 -27.37 -1.03
CA ALA A 193 17.98 -27.07 -1.73
C ALA A 193 16.79 -27.50 -0.85
N LEU A 194 16.17 -26.53 -0.17
CA LEU A 194 14.95 -26.75 0.59
C LEU A 194 13.77 -26.80 -0.39
N THR A 195 13.27 -28.01 -0.66
CA THR A 195 12.05 -28.21 -1.45
C THR A 195 10.85 -27.92 -0.55
N VAL A 196 10.27 -26.71 -0.64
CA VAL A 196 9.04 -26.36 0.08
C VAL A 196 7.85 -26.95 -0.67
N ARG A 197 7.30 -28.04 -0.11
CA ARG A 197 6.03 -28.65 -0.53
C ARG A 197 4.89 -27.71 -0.12
N SER A 198 4.27 -27.05 -1.11
CA SER A 198 3.09 -26.20 -0.90
C SER A 198 1.86 -27.06 -0.65
N SER A 199 1.47 -27.23 0.61
CA SER A 199 0.16 -27.74 1.01
C SER A 199 -0.85 -26.59 0.89
N ARG A 200 -1.61 -26.56 -0.22
CA ARG A 200 -2.77 -25.68 -0.33
C ARG A 200 -3.90 -26.20 0.58
N PRO A 201 -4.44 -25.40 1.50
CA PRO A 201 -5.68 -25.75 2.20
C PRO A 201 -6.86 -25.73 1.23
N ALA A 202 -7.77 -26.70 1.38
CA ALA A 202 -8.99 -26.80 0.60
C ALA A 202 -9.91 -25.58 0.85
N PRO A 203 -10.67 -25.13 -0.18
CA PRO A 203 -11.61 -24.02 -0.02
C PRO A 203 -12.77 -24.41 0.92
N PRO A 204 -13.26 -23.47 1.76
CA PRO A 204 -14.40 -23.72 2.63
C PRO A 204 -15.69 -23.90 1.84
N GLU A 205 -16.52 -24.81 2.35
CA GLU A 205 -17.80 -25.25 1.81
C GLU A 205 -18.83 -24.10 1.76
N PRO A 206 -19.64 -23.97 0.68
CA PRO A 206 -20.62 -22.90 0.56
C PRO A 206 -21.77 -23.06 1.56
N SER A 207 -22.03 -22.02 2.34
CA SER A 207 -23.13 -21.97 3.31
C SER A 207 -24.53 -22.09 2.65
N PRO A 208 -25.50 -22.74 3.31
CA PRO A 208 -26.83 -22.97 2.75
C PRO A 208 -27.62 -21.67 2.60
N ARG A 209 -28.10 -21.42 1.37
CA ARG A 209 -28.96 -20.29 1.02
C ARG A 209 -30.25 -20.32 1.85
N ARG A 210 -30.49 -19.28 2.65
CA ARG A 210 -31.79 -19.04 3.29
C ARG A 210 -32.86 -18.78 2.22
N ARG A 211 -33.94 -19.56 2.27
CA ARG A 211 -35.14 -19.34 1.45
C ARG A 211 -35.81 -18.01 1.83
N PRO A 212 -36.34 -17.23 0.88
CA PRO A 212 -37.16 -16.07 1.18
C PRO A 212 -38.49 -16.51 1.82
N ARG A 213 -38.89 -15.83 2.90
CA ARG A 213 -40.22 -15.97 3.52
C ARG A 213 -41.26 -15.29 2.64
N SER A 214 -42.33 -16.01 2.32
CA SER A 214 -43.52 -15.48 1.66
C SER A 214 -44.19 -14.38 2.50
N PRO A 215 -44.74 -13.32 1.88
CA PRO A 215 -45.56 -12.34 2.59
C PRO A 215 -46.93 -12.93 2.93
N GLN A 216 -47.32 -12.81 4.21
CA GLN A 216 -48.71 -13.04 4.62
C GLN A 216 -49.54 -11.83 4.21
N ALA A 217 -50.57 -12.08 3.39
CA ALA A 217 -51.65 -11.14 3.14
C ALA A 217 -52.57 -11.11 4.38
N GLY A 218 -52.62 -9.97 5.06
CA GLY A 218 -53.60 -9.69 6.10
C GLY A 218 -54.77 -8.91 5.52
N LEU A 219 -55.91 -9.57 5.36
CA LEU A 219 -57.24 -8.98 5.25
C LEU A 219 -57.76 -8.61 6.66
N GLY A 220 -58.49 -7.50 6.78
CA GLY A 220 -59.36 -7.15 7.91
C GLY A 220 -59.53 -5.63 7.99
N ARG A 221 -60.55 -5.08 7.30
CA ARG A 221 -61.88 -4.71 7.81
C ARG A 221 -61.85 -3.52 8.76
#